data_AF-F1L1A3-F1
#
_entry.id   AF-F1L1A3-F1
#
_cell.length_a   1.000
_cell.length_b   1.000
_cell.length_c   1.000
_cell.angle_alpha   90.00
_cell.angle_beta   90.00
_cell.angle_gamma   90.00
#
_symmetry.space_group_name_H-M   'P 1'
#
loop_
_entity.id
_entity.type
_entity.pdbx_description
1 polymer ?
#
loop_
_entity_poly.entity_id
_entity_poly.type
_entity_poly.pdbx_seq_one_letter_code
_entity_poly.pdbx_strand_id
1 'polypeptide(L)'
;MPPIRTSAICLLMFRFILTNFSFSLKFFAEGSRIEAAFRKYIHRASPKQKQDTYELFVCHGNVIRYFVCRALQFPVEGWLRMSLGNCSITWLVIRPNGNVSLRTLGDIGHLPQEKITFK
;
A
#
# COMPACT_ATOMS: atom_id res chain seq x y z
N MET A 1 16.30 1.50 25.09
CA MET A 1 16.28 1.16 23.64
C MET A 1 16.25 2.46 22.85
N PRO A 2 17.08 2.65 21.81
CA PRO A 2 17.00 3.86 21.00
C PRO A 2 15.62 3.92 20.31
N PRO A 3 15.05 5.13 20.09
CA PRO A 3 13.76 5.27 19.42
C PRO A 3 13.87 4.68 18.02
N ILE A 4 13.06 3.66 17.74
CA ILE A 4 13.10 2.90 16.49
C ILE A 4 12.44 3.76 15.41
N ARG A 5 13.19 4.68 14.81
CA ARG A 5 12.74 5.61 13.74
C ARG A 5 12.02 4.87 12.60
N THR A 6 10.73 4.60 12.73
CA THR A 6 9.94 3.85 11.77
C THR A 6 9.00 4.75 10.99
N SER A 7 8.88 4.48 9.70
CA SER A 7 7.83 5.03 8.87
C SER A 7 6.77 3.95 8.73
N ALA A 8 5.64 4.14 9.42
CA ALA A 8 4.46 3.31 9.26
C ALA A 8 3.61 3.90 8.13
N ILE A 9 3.31 3.07 7.14
CA ILE A 9 2.53 3.45 5.97
C ILE A 9 1.23 2.66 6.00
N CYS A 10 0.13 3.36 6.23
CA CYS A 10 -1.21 2.84 6.16
C CYS A 10 -1.77 3.13 4.76
N LEU A 11 -2.07 2.08 4.01
CA LEU A 11 -2.74 2.15 2.72
C LEU A 11 -4.22 1.80 2.94
N LEU A 12 -5.10 2.77 2.76
CA LEU A 12 -6.55 2.62 2.84
C LEU A 12 -7.14 2.55 1.43
N MET A 13 -7.95 1.53 1.17
CA MET A 13 -8.66 1.42 -0.10
C MET A 13 -9.94 2.26 -0.11
N PHE A 14 -10.09 3.26 -0.99
CA PHE A 14 -11.35 4.02 -1.10
C PHE A 14 -12.18 3.60 -2.31
N ARG A 15 -13.50 3.50 -2.12
CA ARG A 15 -14.45 3.28 -3.21
C ARG A 15 -14.74 4.63 -3.89
N PHE A 16 -14.09 4.89 -5.03
CA PHE A 16 -14.49 5.98 -5.94
C PHE A 16 -15.23 5.38 -7.14
N ILE A 17 -16.38 5.97 -7.48
CA ILE A 17 -17.20 5.62 -8.64
C ILE A 17 -16.45 6.08 -9.91
N LEU A 18 -15.45 5.33 -10.34
CA LEU A 18 -14.93 5.36 -11.70
C LEU A 18 -14.70 3.93 -12.14
N THR A 19 -15.76 3.33 -12.65
CA THR A 19 -15.68 2.25 -13.64
C THR A 19 -14.73 2.70 -14.76
N ASN A 20 -13.83 1.83 -15.21
CA ASN A 20 -12.93 1.95 -16.38
C ASN A 20 -11.42 2.12 -16.12
N PHE A 21 -10.82 1.24 -15.32
CA PHE A 21 -9.42 0.87 -15.54
C PHE A 21 -9.35 -0.40 -16.42
N SER A 22 -9.45 -0.21 -17.73
CA SER A 22 -9.34 -1.28 -18.75
C SER A 22 -7.89 -1.69 -18.96
N PHE A 23 -7.66 -3.01 -19.04
CA PHE A 23 -6.42 -3.69 -18.65
C PHE A 23 -5.31 -3.81 -19.73
N SER A 24 -5.49 -3.43 -21.00
CA SER A 24 -4.58 -3.98 -22.04
C SER A 24 -3.50 -3.07 -22.66
N LEU A 25 -3.50 -1.75 -22.44
CA LEU A 25 -2.49 -0.84 -23.05
C LEU A 25 -2.06 0.35 -22.16
N LYS A 26 -2.76 0.60 -21.04
CA LYS A 26 -2.44 1.68 -20.09
C LYS A 26 -1.32 1.31 -19.10
N PHE A 27 -0.90 0.05 -19.04
CA PHE A 27 0.01 -0.48 -18.02
C PHE A 27 1.42 0.14 -18.06
N PHE A 28 1.93 0.52 -19.23
CA PHE A 28 3.28 1.11 -19.34
C PHE A 28 3.32 2.58 -18.91
N ALA A 29 2.34 3.38 -19.34
CA ALA A 29 2.22 4.79 -18.96
C ALA A 29 1.72 4.97 -17.52
N GLU A 30 0.83 4.10 -17.05
CA GLU A 30 0.38 4.10 -15.65
C GLU A 30 1.39 3.42 -14.73
N GLY A 31 2.12 2.40 -15.22
CA GLY A 31 3.17 1.71 -14.47
C GLY A 31 4.32 2.63 -14.09
N SER A 32 4.72 3.55 -14.98
CA SER A 32 5.72 4.58 -14.67
C SER A 32 5.21 5.55 -13.60
N ARG A 33 3.93 5.92 -13.60
CA ARG A 33 3.30 6.77 -12.57
C ARG A 33 3.22 6.07 -11.22
N ILE A 34 2.82 4.79 -11.20
CA ILE A 34 2.72 4.00 -9.97
C ILE A 34 4.12 3.76 -9.39
N GLU A 35 5.11 3.40 -10.20
CA GLU A 35 6.50 3.23 -9.74
C GLU A 35 7.11 4.55 -9.27
N ALA A 36 6.82 5.67 -9.94
CA ALA A 36 7.25 7.00 -9.48
C ALA A 36 6.63 7.36 -8.12
N ALA A 37 5.34 7.06 -7.92
CA ALA A 37 4.67 7.23 -6.63
C ALA A 37 5.29 6.31 -5.56
N PHE A 38 5.56 5.04 -5.88
CA PHE A 38 6.22 4.11 -4.99
C PHE A 38 7.57 4.67 -4.52
N ARG A 39 8.43 5.12 -5.44
CA ARG A 39 9.76 5.68 -5.10
C ARG A 39 9.68 6.96 -4.28
N LYS A 40 8.66 7.79 -4.54
CA LYS A 40 8.48 9.07 -3.85
C LYS A 40 7.97 8.90 -2.42
N TYR A 41 7.11 7.92 -2.18
CA TYR A 41 6.38 7.81 -0.91
C TYR A 41 6.78 6.59 -0.07
N ILE A 42 7.19 5.50 -0.71
CA ILE A 42 7.54 4.25 -0.03
C ILE A 42 9.07 4.15 0.00
N HIS A 43 9.69 4.83 0.97
CA HIS A 43 11.14 4.80 1.14
C HIS A 43 11.53 4.81 2.62
N ARG A 44 12.80 4.52 2.89
CA ARG A 44 13.36 4.60 4.25
C ARG A 44 13.24 6.01 4.81
N ALA A 45 12.99 6.10 6.12
CA ALA A 45 12.97 7.38 6.82
C ALA A 45 14.28 8.17 6.58
N SER A 46 14.16 9.50 6.46
CA SER A 46 15.32 10.37 6.34
C SER A 46 16.17 10.31 7.62
N PRO A 47 17.51 10.35 7.55
CA PRO A 47 18.36 10.41 8.74
C PRO A 47 18.06 11.60 9.67
N LYS A 48 17.45 12.66 9.13
CA LYS A 48 17.03 13.87 9.87
C LYS A 48 15.75 13.64 10.69
N GLN A 49 14.97 12.61 10.38
CA GLN A 49 13.73 12.30 11.08
C GLN A 49 14.05 11.78 12.48
N LYS A 50 13.49 12.47 13.50
CA LYS A 50 13.77 12.20 14.93
C LYS A 50 12.70 11.33 15.60
N GLN A 51 11.51 11.22 15.00
CA GLN A 51 10.35 10.53 15.56
C GLN A 51 9.71 9.63 14.51
N ASP A 52 8.89 8.69 14.95
CA ASP A 52 8.14 7.81 14.04
C ASP A 52 7.10 8.61 13.26
N THR A 53 6.94 8.26 11.99
CA THR A 53 5.95 8.88 11.11
C THR A 53 4.88 7.88 10.72
N TYR A 54 3.65 8.36 10.63
CA TYR A 54 2.49 7.59 10.19
C TYR A 54 1.92 8.28 8.96
N GLU A 55 1.95 7.60 7.83
CA GLU A 55 1.48 8.14 6.54
C GLU A 55 0.27 7.36 6.07
N LEU A 56 -0.83 8.05 5.77
CA LEU A 56 -2.05 7.45 5.25
C LEU A 56 -2.18 7.73 3.76
N PHE A 57 -2.21 6.69 2.95
CA PHE A 57 -2.49 6.78 1.52
C PHE A 57 -3.86 6.22 1.22
N VAL A 58 -4.64 6.97 0.46
CA VAL A 58 -5.98 6.59 0.05
C VAL A 58 -5.96 6.32 -1.45
N CYS A 59 -6.07 5.05 -1.87
CA CYS A 59 -5.92 4.68 -3.28
C CYS A 59 -6.71 3.41 -3.65
N HIS A 60 -6.42 2.86 -4.84
CA HIS A 60 -7.13 1.72 -5.42
C HIS A 60 -6.42 0.39 -5.11
N GLY A 61 -7.18 -0.71 -5.07
CA GLY A 61 -6.65 -2.04 -4.76
C GLY A 61 -5.43 -2.46 -5.59
N ASN A 62 -5.42 -2.21 -6.90
CA ASN A 62 -4.28 -2.55 -7.76
C ASN A 62 -3.00 -1.76 -7.40
N VAL A 63 -3.13 -0.50 -6.99
CA VAL A 63 -1.99 0.32 -6.55
C VAL A 63 -1.46 -0.21 -5.21
N ILE A 64 -2.36 -0.54 -4.27
CA ILE A 64 -1.99 -1.10 -2.96
C ILE A 64 -1.24 -2.42 -3.15
N ARG A 65 -1.78 -3.35 -3.96
CA ARG A 65 -1.14 -4.63 -4.24
C ARG A 65 0.24 -4.45 -4.87
N TYR A 66 0.37 -3.52 -5.82
CA TYR A 66 1.67 -3.20 -6.41
C TYR A 66 2.66 -2.69 -5.36
N PHE A 67 2.26 -1.74 -4.50
CA PHE A 67 3.11 -1.22 -3.43
C PHE A 67 3.54 -2.32 -2.45
N VAL A 68 2.62 -3.21 -2.07
CA VAL A 68 2.94 -4.33 -1.18
C VAL A 68 3.95 -5.27 -1.82
N CYS A 69 3.72 -5.70 -3.08
CA CYS A 69 4.67 -6.56 -3.79
C CYS A 69 6.05 -5.90 -3.91
N ARG A 70 6.10 -4.64 -4.31
CA ARG A 70 7.36 -3.90 -4.49
C ARG A 70 8.09 -3.67 -3.16
N ALA A 71 7.38 -3.32 -2.09
CA ALA A 71 7.98 -3.06 -0.79
C ALA A 71 8.53 -4.33 -0.12
N LEU A 72 7.85 -5.47 -0.30
CA LEU A 72 8.28 -6.78 0.22
C LEU A 72 9.18 -7.56 -0.74
N GLN A 73 9.50 -6.99 -1.91
CA GLN A 73 10.31 -7.65 -2.94
C GLN A 73 9.70 -8.97 -3.44
N PHE A 74 8.38 -9.07 -3.43
CA PHE A 74 7.66 -10.18 -4.06
C PHE A 74 7.56 -10.01 -5.57
N PRO A 75 7.47 -11.12 -6.32
CA PRO A 75 7.16 -11.06 -7.75
C PRO A 75 5.85 -10.31 -7.97
N VAL A 76 5.87 -9.31 -8.85
CA VAL A 76 4.73 -8.41 -9.09
C VAL A 76 3.53 -9.17 -9.66
N GLU A 77 3.76 -10.31 -10.30
CA GLU A 77 2.75 -11.26 -10.79
C GLU A 77 1.88 -11.80 -9.64
N GLY A 78 2.42 -11.84 -8.42
CA GLY A 78 1.71 -12.27 -7.21
C GLY A 78 0.59 -11.34 -6.76
N TRP A 79 0.51 -10.12 -7.30
CA TRP A 79 -0.48 -9.11 -6.90
C TRP A 79 -1.94 -9.56 -7.08
N LEU A 80 -2.24 -10.40 -8.08
CA LEU A 80 -3.58 -10.93 -8.33
C LEU A 80 -4.02 -11.94 -7.26
N ARG A 81 -3.08 -12.48 -6.47
CA ARG A 81 -3.36 -13.44 -5.41
C ARG A 81 -3.81 -12.77 -4.10
N MET A 82 -3.82 -11.44 -4.05
CA MET A 82 -4.18 -10.66 -2.86
C MET A 82 -5.60 -10.09 -3.01
N SER A 83 -6.56 -10.60 -2.25
CA SER A 83 -7.90 -10.00 -2.19
C SER A 83 -7.93 -8.83 -1.19
N LEU A 84 -8.49 -7.69 -1.60
CA LEU A 84 -8.63 -6.49 -0.76
C LEU A 84 -10.09 -6.06 -0.79
N GLY A 85 -10.70 -5.89 0.39
CA GLY A 85 -12.06 -5.36 0.50
C GLY A 85 -12.11 -3.85 0.32
N ASN A 86 -13.26 -3.31 -0.06
CA ASN A 86 -13.48 -1.86 -0.05
C ASN A 86 -13.29 -1.32 1.38
N CYS A 87 -12.68 -0.14 1.52
CA CYS A 87 -12.32 0.46 2.81
C CYS A 87 -11.39 -0.42 3.66
N SER A 88 -10.70 -1.38 3.05
CA SER A 88 -9.73 -2.19 3.78
C SER A 88 -8.47 -1.42 4.12
N ILE A 89 -7.88 -1.76 5.27
CA ILE A 89 -6.65 -1.17 5.80
C ILE A 89 -5.49 -2.14 5.55
N THR A 90 -4.42 -1.65 4.92
CA THR A 90 -3.16 -2.36 4.75
C THR A 90 -2.06 -1.59 5.46
N TRP A 91 -1.30 -2.25 6.34
CA TRP A 91 -0.31 -1.60 7.19
C TRP A 91 1.08 -2.11 6.89
N LEU A 92 1.92 -1.26 6.30
CA LEU A 92 3.35 -1.49 6.07
C LEU A 92 4.16 -0.73 7.11
N VAL A 93 5.26 -1.33 7.56
CA VAL A 93 6.24 -0.68 8.45
C VAL A 93 7.60 -0.74 7.78
N ILE A 94 8.20 0.42 7.57
CA ILE A 94 9.54 0.58 7.03
C ILE A 94 10.47 1.00 8.17
N ARG A 95 11.43 0.15 8.48
CA ARG A 95 12.47 0.43 9.46
C ARG A 95 13.60 1.25 8.82
N PRO A 96 14.39 1.99 9.63
CA PRO A 96 15.41 2.88 9.09
C PRO A 96 16.60 2.11 8.49
N ASN A 97 16.74 0.82 8.83
CA ASN A 97 17.70 -0.09 8.19
C ASN A 97 17.25 -0.60 6.81
N GLY A 98 16.05 -0.22 6.35
CA GLY A 98 15.46 -0.67 5.09
C GLY A 98 14.59 -1.92 5.21
N ASN A 99 14.49 -2.54 6.38
CA ASN A 99 13.62 -3.70 6.55
C ASN A 99 12.15 -3.27 6.50
N VAL A 100 11.40 -3.90 5.59
CA VAL A 100 9.97 -3.72 5.44
C VAL A 100 9.24 -4.89 6.09
N SER A 101 8.19 -4.61 6.85
CA SER A 101 7.28 -5.64 7.36
C SER A 101 5.83 -5.25 7.13
N LEU A 102 5.04 -6.16 6.60
CA LEU A 102 3.60 -6.05 6.47
C LEU A 102 2.92 -6.54 7.75
N ARG A 103 2.18 -5.65 8.41
CA ARG A 103 1.48 -5.96 9.68
C ARG A 103 0.08 -6.48 9.43
N THR A 104 -0.63 -5.88 8.48
CA THR A 104 -1.94 -6.34 8.03
C THR A 104 -2.12 -6.04 6.56
N LEU A 105 -2.91 -6.87 5.87
CA LEU A 105 -3.25 -6.73 4.46
C LEU A 105 -4.75 -6.89 4.31
N GLY A 106 -5.41 -5.86 3.78
CA GLY A 106 -6.84 -5.95 3.48
C GLY A 106 -7.74 -6.07 4.71
N ASP A 107 -7.36 -5.48 5.85
CA ASP A 107 -8.16 -5.54 7.08
C ASP A 107 -9.49 -4.82 6.93
N ILE A 108 -10.56 -5.57 7.11
CA ILE A 108 -11.96 -5.15 7.06
C ILE A 108 -12.70 -5.45 8.37
N GLY A 109 -11.99 -5.86 9.43
CA GLY A 109 -12.60 -6.27 10.71
C GLY A 109 -13.31 -5.12 11.43
N HIS A 110 -12.98 -3.88 11.09
CA HIS A 110 -13.65 -2.67 11.59
C HIS A 110 -14.99 -2.38 10.90
N LEU A 111 -15.33 -3.09 9.81
CA LEU A 111 -16.56 -2.89 9.06
C LEU A 111 -17.65 -3.86 9.54
N PRO A 112 -18.92 -3.41 9.65
CA PRO A 112 -20.05 -4.31 9.82
C PRO A 112 -20.13 -5.31 8.66
N GLN A 113 -20.47 -6.56 8.95
CA GLN A 113 -20.47 -7.65 7.97
C GLN A 113 -21.32 -7.34 6.74
N GLU A 114 -22.45 -6.67 6.92
CA GLU A 114 -23.39 -6.26 5.86
C GLU A 114 -22.80 -5.24 4.86
N LYS A 115 -21.74 -4.53 5.25
CA LYS A 115 -21.11 -3.48 4.42
C LYS A 115 -19.83 -3.94 3.73
N ILE A 116 -19.39 -5.17 4.00
CA ILE A 116 -18.19 -5.75 3.41
C ILE A 116 -18.46 -6.06 1.93
N THR A 117 -17.63 -5.49 1.05
CA THR A 117 -17.75 -5.68 -0.40
C THR A 117 -16.35 -5.81 -1.03
N PHE A 118 -16.24 -6.66 -2.05
CA PHE A 118 -15.02 -6.88 -2.83
C PHE A 118 -15.32 -6.54 -4.30
N LYS A 119 -14.39 -5.84 -4.99
CA LYS A 119 -14.51 -5.50 -6.41
C LYS A 119 -13.15 -5.54 -7.09
#